data_AF-A0A9X1LFI9-F1
#
_entry.id   AF-A0A9X1LFI9-F1
#
_cell.length_a   1.000
_cell.length_b   1.000
_cell.length_c   1.000
_cell.angle_alpha   90.00
_cell.angle_beta   90.00
_cell.angle_gamma   90.00
#
_symmetry.space_group_name_H-M   'P 1'
#
loop_
_entity.id
_entity.type
_entity.pdbx_description
1 polymer ?
#
loop_
_entity_poly.entity_id
_entity_poly.type
_entity_poly.pdbx_seq_one_letter_code
_entity_poly.pdbx_strand_id
1 'polypeptide(L)'
;MKNGEYDHIHILIHLPTKVQLTKLVNSLKGVSSRKMKQYHPEPEQSAYLKNALWARSYFTGSCGGASIDVLKDYIANQNRPG
;
A
#
# COMPACT_ATOMS: atom_id res chain seq x y z
N MET A 1 5.15 9.94 20.21
CA MET A 1 4.44 10.26 18.95
C MET A 1 4.84 9.23 17.92
N LYS A 2 3.97 8.28 17.58
CA LYS A 2 4.24 7.28 16.53
C LYS A 2 3.70 7.85 15.23
N ASN A 3 4.59 8.35 14.37
CA ASN A 3 4.22 8.78 13.03
C ASN A 3 3.76 7.56 12.23
N GLY A 4 2.47 7.53 11.88
CA GLY A 4 1.80 6.45 11.16
C GLY A 4 2.24 6.27 9.71
N GLU A 5 3.26 6.97 9.22
CA GLU A 5 3.76 6.81 7.85
C GLU A 5 4.53 5.49 7.64
N TYR A 6 4.97 4.82 8.72
CA TYR A 6 5.79 3.61 8.63
C TYR A 6 4.99 2.30 8.48
N ASP A 7 3.66 2.33 8.53
CA ASP A 7 2.84 1.11 8.54
C ASP A 7 1.99 0.87 7.26
N HIS A 8 1.99 1.81 6.32
CA HIS A 8 1.23 1.71 5.08
C HIS A 8 1.99 2.30 3.88
N ILE A 9 1.63 1.86 2.67
CA ILE A 9 2.19 2.37 1.41
C ILE A 9 1.06 2.95 0.57
N HIS A 10 1.26 4.16 0.07
CA HIS A 10 0.42 4.79 -0.95
C HIS A 10 1.00 4.53 -2.34
N ILE A 11 0.18 4.02 -3.26
CA ILE A 11 0.60 3.72 -4.64
C ILE A 11 -0.35 4.41 -5.60
N LEU A 12 0.17 5.34 -6.40
CA LEU A 12 -0.54 5.92 -7.52
C LEU A 12 -0.22 5.13 -8.80
N ILE A 13 -1.25 4.64 -9.47
CA ILE A 13 -1.11 3.84 -10.69
C ILE A 13 -2.11 4.28 -11.74
N HIS A 14 -1.63 4.40 -12.97
CA HIS A 14 -2.46 4.53 -14.15
C HIS A 14 -2.69 3.13 -14.74
N LEU A 15 -3.95 2.71 -14.86
CA LEU A 15 -4.30 1.37 -15.35
C LEU A 15 -5.36 1.45 -16.44
N PRO A 16 -5.31 0.55 -17.44
CA PRO A 16 -6.43 0.33 -18.35
C PRO A 16 -7.68 -0.11 -17.57
N THR A 17 -8.86 0.34 -18.01
CA THR A 17 -10.16 0.01 -17.39
C THR A 17 -10.47 -1.49 -17.31
N LYS A 18 -9.78 -2.31 -18.10
CA LYS A 18 -9.92 -3.77 -18.12
C LYS A 18 -9.22 -4.46 -16.95
N VAL A 19 -8.36 -3.77 -16.19
CA VAL A 19 -7.62 -4.35 -15.08
C VAL A 19 -8.49 -4.38 -13.83
N GLN A 20 -8.70 -5.57 -13.27
CA GLN A 20 -9.39 -5.73 -11.99
C GLN A 20 -8.48 -5.29 -10.85
N LEU A 21 -8.81 -4.15 -10.22
CA LEU A 21 -8.02 -3.55 -9.12
C LEU A 21 -7.75 -4.55 -7.98
N THR A 22 -8.75 -5.33 -7.58
CA THR A 22 -8.59 -6.35 -6.53
C THR A 22 -7.51 -7.38 -6.88
N LYS A 23 -7.46 -7.84 -8.14
CA LYS A 23 -6.43 -8.80 -8.59
C LYS A 23 -5.04 -8.18 -8.55
N LEU A 24 -4.93 -6.92 -8.98
CA LEU A 24 -3.66 -6.20 -8.96
C LEU A 24 -3.16 -6.02 -7.53
N VAL A 25 -4.00 -5.51 -6.62
CA VAL A 25 -3.62 -5.27 -5.22
C VAL A 25 -3.23 -6.58 -4.53
N ASN A 26 -3.99 -7.66 -4.74
CA ASN A 26 -3.66 -8.97 -4.17
C ASN A 26 -2.33 -9.50 -4.71
N SER A 27 -2.09 -9.36 -6.02
CA SER A 27 -0.81 -9.75 -6.63
C SER A 27 0.34 -8.94 -6.06
N LEU A 28 0.18 -7.61 -5.95
CA LEU A 28 1.21 -6.72 -5.42
C LEU A 28 1.54 -7.05 -3.97
N LYS A 29 0.54 -7.23 -3.11
CA LYS A 29 0.71 -7.63 -1.71
C LYS A 29 1.39 -9.00 -1.59
N GLY A 30 0.98 -9.97 -2.40
CA GLY A 30 1.55 -11.33 -2.39
C GLY A 30 3.01 -11.36 -2.84
N VAL A 31 3.31 -10.74 -3.99
CA VAL A 31 4.67 -10.70 -4.55
C VAL A 31 5.61 -9.92 -3.66
N SER A 32 5.19 -8.76 -3.14
CA SER A 32 6.02 -7.97 -2.22
C SER A 32 6.28 -8.71 -0.91
N SER A 33 5.27 -9.36 -0.31
CA SER A 33 5.45 -10.21 0.88
C SER A 33 6.45 -11.32 0.64
N ARG A 34 6.37 -12.01 -0.51
CA ARG A 34 7.35 -13.05 -0.89
C ARG A 34 8.74 -12.46 -1.09
N LYS A 35 8.88 -11.36 -1.83
CA LYS A 35 10.17 -10.72 -2.11
C LYS A 35 10.84 -10.21 -0.84
N MET A 36 10.07 -9.62 0.09
CA MET A 36 10.62 -9.16 1.37
C MET A 36 11.25 -10.31 2.15
N LYS A 37 10.58 -11.46 2.24
CA LYS A 37 11.15 -12.68 2.85
C LYS A 37 12.39 -13.21 2.13
N GLN A 38 12.49 -13.02 0.81
CA GLN A 38 13.67 -13.46 0.06
C GLN A 38 14.86 -12.53 0.26
N TYR A 39 14.64 -11.22 0.25
CA TYR A 39 15.72 -10.23 0.42
C TYR A 39 16.16 -10.07 1.86
N HIS A 40 15.29 -10.42 2.81
CA HIS A 40 15.56 -10.32 4.22
C HIS A 40 15.20 -11.62 4.95
N PRO A 41 16.04 -12.65 4.86
CA PRO A 41 15.78 -13.94 5.48
C PRO A 41 15.96 -13.95 7.02
N GLU A 42 16.27 -12.80 7.62
CA GLU A 42 16.54 -12.64 9.04
C GLU A 42 15.30 -13.01 9.87
N PRO A 43 15.42 -13.94 10.84
CA PRO A 43 14.28 -14.49 11.57
C PRO A 43 13.57 -13.47 12.48
N GLU A 44 14.25 -12.37 12.83
CA GLU A 44 13.71 -11.31 13.70
C GLU A 44 12.84 -10.29 12.96
N GLN A 45 12.69 -10.41 11.64
CA GLN A 45 11.86 -9.47 10.91
C GLN A 45 10.38 -9.63 11.22
N SER A 46 9.73 -8.47 11.37
CA SER A 46 8.30 -8.35 11.67
C SER A 46 7.41 -9.16 10.70
N ALA A 47 7.85 -9.34 9.44
CA ALA A 47 7.16 -10.13 8.43
C ALA A 47 7.08 -11.64 8.75
N TYR A 48 8.05 -12.17 9.51
CA TYR A 48 8.03 -13.54 10.02
C TYR A 48 7.27 -13.62 11.34
N LEU A 49 7.49 -12.65 12.24
CA LEU A 49 6.84 -12.62 13.55
C LEU A 49 5.32 -12.46 13.48
N LYS A 50 4.80 -11.75 12.48
CA LYS A 50 3.36 -11.48 12.31
C LYS A 50 2.66 -12.40 11.30
N ASN A 51 3.37 -13.36 10.68
CA ASN A 51 2.88 -14.24 9.59
C ASN A 51 2.30 -13.53 8.34
N ALA A 52 2.17 -12.20 8.33
CA ALA A 52 1.68 -11.40 7.21
C ALA A 52 2.33 -10.01 7.22
N LEU A 53 2.89 -9.60 6.08
CA LEU A 53 3.46 -8.26 5.88
C LEU A 53 2.38 -7.18 5.75
N TRP A 54 1.28 -7.51 5.07
CA TRP A 54 0.20 -6.58 4.76
C TRP A 54 -1.07 -6.91 5.51
N ALA A 55 -1.83 -5.88 5.91
CA ALA A 55 -3.22 -6.06 6.30
C ALA A 55 -4.05 -6.63 5.13
N ARG A 56 -5.10 -7.40 5.44
CA ARG A 56 -6.02 -7.93 4.41
C ARG A 56 -6.76 -6.80 3.69
N SER A 57 -7.14 -5.75 4.41
CA SER A 57 -7.81 -4.57 3.87
C SER A 57 -6.89 -3.74 2.97
N TYR A 58 -7.50 -3.07 2.00
CA TYR A 58 -6.85 -2.05 1.18
C TYR A 58 -7.88 -0.98 0.83
N PHE A 59 -7.41 0.23 0.53
CA PHE A 59 -8.25 1.31 0.04
C PHE A 59 -7.91 1.61 -1.42
N THR A 60 -8.93 1.80 -2.25
CA THR A 60 -8.79 2.27 -3.63
C THR A 60 -9.85 3.31 -3.90
N GLY A 61 -9.44 4.48 -4.37
CA GLY A 61 -10.33 5.52 -4.88
C GLY A 61 -10.00 5.82 -6.33
N SER A 62 -11.01 5.99 -7.18
CA SER A 62 -10.83 6.61 -8.48
C SER A 62 -10.79 8.12 -8.30
N CYS A 63 -9.71 8.74 -8.74
CA CYS A 63 -9.70 10.18 -8.98
C CYS A 63 -10.36 10.40 -10.33
N GLY A 64 -11.68 10.58 -10.35
CA GLY A 64 -12.42 10.92 -11.56
C GLY A 64 -11.93 12.26 -12.10
N GLY A 65 -11.00 12.24 -13.07
CA GLY A 65 -10.43 13.44 -13.69
C GLY A 65 -9.72 14.43 -12.74
N ALA A 66 -9.49 14.07 -11.47
CA ALA A 66 -8.94 14.99 -10.51
C ALA A 66 -7.46 15.28 -10.82
N SER A 67 -7.12 16.56 -10.89
CA SER A 67 -5.77 17.02 -11.17
C SER A 67 -4.80 16.49 -10.11
N ILE A 68 -3.52 16.39 -10.49
CA ILE A 68 -2.40 16.01 -9.62
C ILE A 68 -2.43 16.74 -8.26
N ASP A 69 -3.02 17.94 -8.20
CA ASP A 69 -3.13 18.76 -7.01
C ASP A 69 -4.08 18.15 -5.96
N VAL A 70 -5.21 17.56 -6.38
CA VAL A 70 -6.15 16.87 -5.47
C VAL A 70 -5.50 15.63 -4.86
N LEU A 71 -4.63 14.96 -5.63
CA LEU A 71 -3.91 13.79 -5.14
C LEU A 71 -2.80 14.17 -4.15
N LYS A 72 -2.09 15.28 -4.41
CA LYS A 72 -1.12 15.85 -3.46
C LYS A 72 -1.81 16.26 -2.16
N ASP A 73 -2.99 16.89 -2.25
CA ASP A 73 -3.79 17.26 -1.09
C ASP A 73 -4.30 16.04 -0.32
N TYR A 74 -4.66 14.94 -0.99
CA TYR A 74 -5.05 13.70 -0.31
C TYR A 74 -3.88 13.10 0.49
N ILE A 75 -2.70 12.99 -0.11
CA ILE A 75 -1.50 12.48 0.57
C ILE A 75 -1.11 13.41 1.73
N ALA A 76 -1.16 14.73 1.53
CA ALA A 76 -0.84 15.72 2.55
C ALA A 76 -1.82 15.71 3.73
N ASN A 77 -3.10 15.44 3.49
CA ASN A 77 -4.14 15.42 4.54
C ASN A 77 -4.32 14.05 5.20
N GLN A 78 -3.91 12.93 4.58
CA GLN A 78 -3.87 11.61 5.24
C GLN A 78 -2.89 11.55 6.42
N ASN A 79 -1.93 12.48 6.49
CA ASN A 79 -0.97 12.63 7.58
C ASN A 79 -1.51 13.36 8.82
N ARG A 80 -2.77 13.82 8.80
CA ARG A 80 -3.37 14.50 9.95
C ARG A 80 -4.27 13.52 10.70
N PRO A 81 -3.89 13.09 11.92
CA PRO A 81 -4.86 12.43 12.79
C PRO A 81 -5.93 13.49 13.14
N GLY A 82 -7.20 13.14 12.94
CA GLY A 82 -8.29 13.82 13.62
C GLY A 82 -8.23 13.56 15.11
#